data_AF-A0ABD3WEV9-F1
#
_entry.id   AF-A0ABD3WEV9-F1
#
_cell.length_a   1.000
_cell.length_b   1.000
_cell.length_c   1.000
_cell.angle_alpha   90.00
_cell.angle_beta   90.00
_cell.angle_gamma   90.00
#
_symmetry.space_group_name_H-M   'P 1'
#
loop_
_entity.id
_entity.type
_entity.pdbx_description
1 polymer ?
#
loop_
_entity_poly.entity_id
_entity_poly.type
_entity_poly.pdbx_seq_one_letter_code
_entity_poly.pdbx_strand_id
1 'polypeptide(L)'
;MFDMTARNMDLFLLAAILVSLPPCLMAACFATPTRIAKSAHDREIKVCEHRGNTWVSPGAKFSTEDCYKCECTEIGLICCGFGLNQHRYDYVGLEHCDIVDKKCERYFVRKDDPSIDCLTGEPVLFKESSILDTSEDKANNILSAIIKKDRK
;
A
#
# COMPACT_ATOMS: atom_id res chain seq x y z
N MET A 1 24.95 56.53 -7.83
CA MET A 1 25.23 55.33 -7.02
C MET A 1 23.89 54.63 -6.86
N PHE A 2 23.58 53.73 -7.80
CA PHE A 2 22.24 53.17 -7.95
C PHE A 2 22.05 51.97 -7.02
N ASP A 3 20.90 51.99 -6.33
CA ASP A 3 20.34 50.94 -5.50
C ASP A 3 20.59 49.54 -6.05
N MET A 4 21.41 48.77 -5.33
CA MET A 4 21.85 47.43 -5.70
C MET A 4 21.33 46.36 -4.72
N THR A 5 20.43 46.74 -3.81
CA THR A 5 19.89 45.88 -2.73
C THR A 5 18.51 45.32 -3.08
N ALA A 6 17.73 45.98 -3.95
CA ALA A 6 16.36 45.56 -4.25
C ALA A 6 16.25 44.29 -5.13
N ARG A 7 17.26 43.97 -5.96
CA ARG A 7 17.21 42.80 -6.85
C ARG A 7 17.51 41.46 -6.17
N ASN A 8 18.13 41.48 -5.00
CA ASN A 8 18.49 40.23 -4.30
C ASN A 8 17.34 39.69 -3.45
N MET A 9 16.40 40.54 -3.01
CA MET A 9 15.32 40.14 -2.12
C MET A 9 14.29 39.23 -2.82
N ASP A 10 14.04 39.43 -4.11
CA ASP A 10 13.14 38.58 -4.92
C ASP A 10 13.71 37.17 -5.15
N LEU A 11 15.03 37.04 -5.28
CA LEU A 11 15.68 35.74 -5.52
C LEU A 11 15.60 34.82 -4.30
N PHE A 12 15.72 35.38 -3.08
CA PHE A 12 15.59 34.63 -1.83
C PHE A 12 14.14 34.19 -1.55
N LEU A 13 13.15 35.02 -1.88
CA LEU A 13 11.74 34.67 -1.77
C LEU A 13 11.34 33.54 -2.73
N LEU A 14 11.83 33.58 -3.98
CA LEU A 14 11.60 32.50 -4.95
C LEU A 14 12.28 31.19 -4.55
N ALA A 15 13.49 31.25 -4.00
CA ALA A 15 14.19 30.06 -3.49
C ALA A 15 13.48 29.42 -2.29
N ALA A 16 12.91 30.22 -1.38
CA ALA A 16 12.16 29.72 -0.23
C ALA A 16 10.84 29.03 -0.63
N ILE A 17 10.18 29.47 -1.70
CA ILE A 17 8.96 28.84 -2.23
C ILE A 17 9.28 27.49 -2.89
N LEU A 18 10.42 27.37 -3.57
CA LEU A 18 10.87 26.10 -4.17
C LEU A 18 11.30 25.05 -3.13
N VAL A 19 11.81 25.47 -1.97
CA VAL A 19 12.23 24.56 -0.89
C VAL A 19 11.06 24.12 0.01
N SER A 20 9.95 24.86 0.03
CA SER A 20 8.78 24.58 0.87
C SER A 20 7.69 23.75 0.20
N LEU A 21 7.86 23.34 -1.05
CA LEU A 21 7.03 22.33 -1.69
C LEU A 21 7.54 20.95 -1.25
N PRO A 22 6.92 20.28 -0.26
CA PRO A 22 7.25 18.89 0.00
C PRO A 22 7.04 18.10 -1.30
N PRO A 23 7.98 17.23 -1.69
CA PRO A 23 7.75 16.33 -2.81
C PRO A 23 6.71 15.30 -2.37
N CYS A 24 5.44 15.67 -2.38
CA CYS A 24 4.31 14.75 -2.45
C CYS A 24 4.27 14.15 -3.86
N LEU A 25 5.33 13.45 -4.23
CA LEU A 25 5.34 12.57 -5.39
C LEU A 25 4.56 11.31 -5.00
N MET A 26 3.24 11.42 -5.18
CA MET A 26 2.25 10.46 -5.70
C MET A 26 2.70 9.00 -5.94
N ALA A 27 3.43 8.40 -5.01
CA ALA A 27 3.47 6.97 -4.80
C ALA A 27 2.93 6.79 -3.38
N ALA A 28 1.71 6.26 -3.26
CA ALA A 28 1.01 6.06 -2.00
C ALA A 28 1.68 4.96 -1.16
N CYS A 29 2.96 5.13 -0.85
CA CYS A 29 3.72 4.25 0.01
C CYS A 29 3.99 4.94 1.34
N PHE A 30 3.84 4.20 2.43
CA PHE A 30 4.28 4.63 3.74
C PHE A 30 5.20 3.56 4.35
N ALA A 31 6.10 4.00 5.22
CA ALA A 31 6.98 3.12 5.95
C ALA A 31 6.90 3.42 7.45
N THR A 32 6.89 2.37 8.27
CA THR A 32 6.97 2.47 9.73
C THR A 32 8.10 1.59 10.24
N PRO A 33 8.92 2.04 11.20
CA PRO A 33 10.05 1.26 11.71
C PRO A 33 9.59 -0.02 12.42
N THR A 34 10.45 -1.04 12.45
CA THR A 34 10.22 -2.25 13.25
C THR A 34 10.25 -1.95 14.75
N ARG A 35 9.59 -2.79 15.53
CA ARG A 35 9.66 -2.80 17.00
C ARG A 35 10.28 -4.11 17.48
N ILE A 36 10.89 -4.07 18.66
CA ILE A 36 11.38 -5.26 19.34
C ILE A 36 10.29 -5.74 20.29
N ALA A 37 9.89 -7.00 20.15
CA ALA A 37 8.96 -7.67 21.05
C ALA A 37 9.65 -8.86 21.72
N LYS A 38 9.19 -9.22 22.92
CA LYS A 38 9.64 -10.43 23.61
C LYS A 38 8.78 -11.61 23.17
N SER A 39 9.44 -12.68 22.73
CA SER A 39 8.80 -13.98 22.49
C SER A 39 8.54 -14.72 23.80
N ALA A 40 7.75 -15.80 23.76
CA ALA A 40 7.49 -16.64 24.94
C ALA A 40 8.73 -17.32 25.54
N HIS A 41 9.86 -17.32 24.83
CA HIS A 41 11.14 -17.85 25.34
C HIS A 41 12.08 -16.72 25.81
N ASP A 42 11.54 -15.54 26.11
CA ASP A 42 12.28 -14.31 26.46
C ASP A 42 13.33 -13.91 25.41
N ARG A 43 13.16 -14.35 24.16
CA ARG A 43 13.99 -13.91 23.03
C ARG A 43 13.41 -12.67 22.42
N GLU A 44 14.26 -11.70 22.16
CA GLU A 44 13.93 -10.48 21.41
C GLU A 44 13.75 -10.81 19.93
N ILE A 45 12.59 -10.46 19.39
CA ILE A 45 12.26 -10.62 17.98
C ILE A 45 11.85 -9.27 17.38
N LYS A 46 12.26 -9.01 16.14
CA LYS A 46 11.82 -7.84 15.39
C LYS A 46 10.44 -8.11 14.80
N VAL A 47 9.52 -7.18 14.98
CA VAL A 47 8.15 -7.28 14.50
C VAL A 47 7.69 -5.97 13.86
N CYS A 48 6.73 -6.08 12.95
CA CYS A 48 5.98 -4.97 12.40
C CYS A 48 4.55 -5.00 12.94
N GLU A 49 3.97 -3.83 13.21
CA GLU A 49 2.58 -3.71 13.65
C GLU A 49 1.79 -2.84 12.68
N HIS A 50 0.59 -3.28 12.32
CA HIS A 50 -0.33 -2.56 11.45
C HIS A 50 -1.77 -2.91 11.84
N ARG A 51 -2.56 -1.90 12.24
CA ARG A 51 -3.97 -2.05 12.64
C ARG A 51 -4.21 -3.11 13.72
N GLY A 52 -3.31 -3.21 14.69
CA GLY A 52 -3.41 -4.16 15.81
C GLY A 52 -2.97 -5.58 15.48
N ASN A 53 -2.54 -5.86 14.25
CA ASN A 53 -1.92 -7.12 13.86
C ASN A 53 -0.40 -7.00 13.89
N THR A 54 0.27 -8.10 14.24
CA THR A 54 1.73 -8.16 14.41
C THR A 54 2.32 -9.22 13.50
N TRP A 55 3.31 -8.83 12.70
CA TRP A 55 4.03 -9.73 11.81
C TRP A 55 5.51 -9.81 12.19
N VAL A 56 6.09 -11.00 12.07
CA VAL A 56 7.51 -11.20 12.35
C VAL A 56 8.34 -10.71 11.17
N SER A 57 9.39 -9.97 11.49
CA SER A 57 10.40 -9.54 10.53
C SER A 57 11.54 -10.57 10.46
N PRO A 58 12.19 -10.72 9.30
CA PRO A 58 11.80 -10.19 7.98
C PRO A 58 10.95 -11.17 7.17
N GLY A 59 10.28 -10.67 6.14
CA GLY A 59 9.72 -11.47 5.05
C GLY A 59 8.21 -11.66 5.06
N ALA A 60 7.50 -11.14 6.08
CA ALA A 60 6.05 -11.19 6.06
C ALA A 60 5.50 -10.24 4.98
N LYS A 61 4.65 -10.76 4.09
CA LYS A 61 3.98 -9.99 3.04
C LYS A 61 2.48 -10.19 3.15
N PHE A 62 1.71 -9.11 3.05
CA PHE A 62 0.25 -9.14 3.14
C PHE A 62 -0.37 -8.00 2.34
N SER A 63 -1.66 -8.14 2.00
CA SER A 63 -2.46 -7.07 1.41
C SER A 63 -3.52 -6.61 2.39
N THR A 64 -3.90 -5.34 2.34
CA THR A 64 -4.95 -4.76 3.19
C THR A 64 -6.21 -4.49 2.37
N GLU A 65 -7.35 -4.37 3.06
CA GLU A 65 -8.64 -4.02 2.45
C GLU A 65 -8.62 -2.66 1.77
N ASP A 66 -7.81 -1.74 2.26
CA ASP A 66 -7.60 -0.41 1.68
C ASP A 66 -6.57 -0.42 0.54
N CYS A 67 -6.37 -1.57 -0.09
CA CYS A 67 -5.56 -1.69 -1.30
C CYS A 67 -4.11 -1.27 -1.13
N TYR A 68 -3.50 -1.66 -0.01
CA TYR A 68 -2.06 -1.62 0.18
C TYR A 68 -1.45 -3.02 0.17
N LYS A 69 -0.35 -3.19 -0.54
CA LYS A 69 0.57 -4.34 -0.40
C LYS A 69 1.67 -3.95 0.56
N CYS A 70 1.82 -4.74 1.60
CA CYS A 70 2.73 -4.50 2.70
C CYS A 70 3.78 -5.59 2.80
N GLU A 71 5.00 -5.20 3.18
CA GLU A 71 6.13 -6.08 3.44
C GLU A 71 6.82 -5.66 4.74
N CYS A 72 6.90 -6.59 5.70
CA CYS A 72 7.67 -6.42 6.92
C CYS A 72 9.12 -6.83 6.66
N THR A 73 9.97 -5.83 6.49
CA THR A 73 11.42 -5.98 6.26
C THR A 73 12.19 -5.88 7.57
N GLU A 74 13.51 -6.12 7.54
CA GLU A 74 14.39 -5.98 8.71
C GLU A 74 14.37 -4.59 9.34
N ILE A 75 14.10 -3.56 8.52
CA ILE A 75 14.15 -2.14 8.92
C ILE A 75 12.76 -1.59 9.28
N GLY A 76 11.69 -2.18 8.73
CA GLY A 76 10.35 -1.69 8.97
C GLY A 76 9.30 -2.33 8.06
N LEU A 77 8.05 -1.94 8.32
CA LEU A 77 6.93 -2.22 7.44
C LEU A 77 6.92 -1.20 6.31
N ILE A 78 6.88 -1.68 5.06
CA ILE A 78 6.71 -0.85 3.87
C ILE A 78 5.38 -1.26 3.25
N CYS A 79 4.46 -0.31 3.11
CA CYS A 79 3.14 -0.53 2.52
C CYS A 79 2.95 0.41 1.34
N CYS A 80 2.58 -0.13 0.18
CA CYS A 80 2.35 0.63 -1.04
C CYS A 80 0.95 0.39 -1.58
N GLY A 81 0.25 1.47 -1.94
CA GLY A 81 -1.03 1.41 -2.63
C GLY A 81 -0.91 0.64 -3.94
N PHE A 82 -1.93 -0.15 -4.28
CA PHE A 82 -2.03 -0.87 -5.54
C PHE A 82 -3.44 -0.75 -6.12
N GLY A 83 -3.57 -1.07 -7.40
CA GLY A 83 -4.86 -1.08 -8.10
C GLY A 83 -5.52 0.30 -8.09
N LEU A 84 -6.73 0.40 -7.52
CA LEU A 84 -7.51 1.64 -7.45
C LEU A 84 -6.77 2.81 -6.78
N ASN A 85 -5.88 2.52 -5.84
CA ASN A 85 -5.10 3.54 -5.12
C ASN A 85 -3.81 3.95 -5.85
N GLN A 86 -3.43 3.24 -6.92
CA GLN A 86 -2.19 3.53 -7.63
C GLN A 86 -2.39 4.58 -8.72
N HIS A 87 -3.54 4.61 -9.42
CA HIS A 87 -3.79 5.56 -10.51
C HIS A 87 -5.27 5.89 -10.72
N ARG A 88 -5.62 7.20 -10.69
CA ARG A 88 -6.79 7.71 -11.40
C ARG A 88 -6.41 7.90 -12.86
N TYR A 89 -6.44 6.83 -13.63
CA TYR A 89 -6.44 6.98 -15.08
C TYR A 89 -7.82 7.50 -15.50
N ASP A 90 -7.87 8.67 -16.12
CA ASP A 90 -9.05 9.14 -16.81
C ASP A 90 -9.19 8.33 -18.09
N TYR A 91 -9.97 7.26 -18.05
CA TYR A 91 -10.24 6.39 -19.21
C TYR A 91 -11.27 7.05 -20.13
N VAL A 92 -10.84 8.11 -20.80
CA VAL A 92 -11.62 8.78 -21.85
C VAL A 92 -11.55 7.92 -23.12
N GLY A 93 -12.69 7.42 -23.61
CA GLY A 93 -12.79 6.83 -24.96
C GLY A 93 -13.30 5.39 -25.08
N LEU A 94 -13.80 4.77 -24.01
CA LEU A 94 -14.42 3.43 -24.10
C LEU A 94 -15.96 3.54 -24.12
N GLU A 95 -16.53 4.02 -25.23
CA GLU A 95 -17.99 4.27 -25.34
C GLU A 95 -18.85 3.02 -25.10
N HIS A 96 -18.32 1.82 -25.35
CA HIS A 96 -19.03 0.53 -25.21
C HIS A 96 -18.69 -0.22 -23.91
N CYS A 97 -17.87 0.36 -23.04
CA CYS A 97 -17.44 -0.28 -21.79
C CYS A 97 -17.98 0.47 -20.58
N ASP A 98 -18.33 -0.28 -19.54
CA ASP A 98 -18.52 0.22 -18.19
C ASP A 98 -17.33 -0.17 -17.32
N ILE A 99 -17.09 0.65 -16.29
CA ILE A 99 -16.04 0.40 -15.30
C ILE A 99 -16.71 -0.15 -14.04
N VAL A 100 -16.29 -1.35 -13.63
CA VAL A 100 -16.75 -1.99 -12.41
C VAL A 100 -15.56 -2.14 -11.47
N ASP A 101 -15.61 -1.42 -10.35
CA ASP A 101 -14.61 -1.52 -9.30
C ASP A 101 -15.04 -2.60 -8.29
N LYS A 102 -14.18 -3.60 -8.06
CA LYS A 102 -14.38 -4.66 -7.07
C LYS A 102 -13.15 -4.78 -6.19
N LYS A 103 -13.33 -4.46 -4.89
CA LYS A 103 -12.24 -4.41 -3.90
C LYS A 103 -11.11 -3.50 -4.37
N CYS A 104 -9.96 -4.07 -4.70
CA CYS A 104 -8.76 -3.34 -5.12
C CYS A 104 -8.48 -3.45 -6.62
N GLU A 105 -9.38 -4.07 -7.38
CA GLU A 105 -9.23 -4.28 -8.81
C GLU A 105 -10.32 -3.52 -9.58
N ARG A 106 -9.95 -3.07 -10.77
CA ARG A 106 -10.82 -2.38 -11.72
C ARG A 106 -11.03 -3.29 -12.92
N TYR A 107 -12.28 -3.50 -13.28
CA TYR A 107 -12.68 -4.31 -14.41
C TYR A 107 -13.34 -3.43 -15.46
N PHE A 108 -13.04 -3.67 -16.74
CA PHE A 108 -13.70 -3.03 -17.86
C PHE A 108 -14.63 -4.05 -18.46
N VAL A 109 -15.93 -3.86 -18.29
CA VAL A 109 -16.94 -4.81 -18.75
C VAL A 109 -17.73 -4.21 -19.90
N ARG A 110 -18.30 -5.05 -20.77
CA ARG A 110 -19.17 -4.53 -21.82
C ARG A 110 -20.46 -3.98 -21.22
N LYS A 111 -20.97 -2.88 -21.80
CA LYS A 111 -22.26 -2.29 -21.40
C LYS A 111 -23.44 -3.22 -21.63
N ASP A 112 -23.39 -4.01 -22.71
CA ASP A 112 -24.46 -4.92 -23.09
C ASP A 112 -24.35 -6.29 -22.41
N ASP A 113 -23.16 -6.68 -21.96
CA ASP A 113 -22.93 -7.89 -21.17
C ASP A 113 -21.81 -7.70 -20.13
N PRO A 114 -22.16 -7.41 -18.86
CA PRO A 114 -21.18 -7.20 -17.80
C PRO A 114 -20.33 -8.44 -17.44
N SER A 115 -20.67 -9.61 -17.99
CA SER A 115 -19.91 -10.84 -17.77
C SER A 115 -18.70 -10.96 -18.70
N ILE A 116 -18.54 -10.06 -19.67
CA ILE A 116 -17.47 -10.08 -20.66
C ILE A 116 -16.55 -8.87 -20.49
N ASP A 117 -15.25 -9.12 -20.44
CA ASP A 117 -14.23 -8.08 -20.42
C ASP A 117 -14.28 -7.31 -21.75
N CYS A 118 -14.38 -5.99 -21.65
CA CYS A 118 -14.59 -5.14 -22.81
C CYS A 118 -13.34 -5.03 -23.69
N LEU A 119 -12.15 -5.28 -23.14
CA LEU A 119 -10.88 -5.16 -23.86
C LEU A 119 -10.46 -6.49 -24.48
N THR A 120 -10.68 -7.61 -23.78
CA THR A 120 -10.25 -8.94 -24.26
C THR A 120 -11.38 -9.74 -24.93
N GLY A 121 -12.65 -9.43 -24.60
CA GLY A 121 -13.80 -10.23 -25.03
C GLY A 121 -13.93 -11.57 -24.29
N GLU A 122 -13.11 -11.81 -23.26
CA GLU A 122 -13.15 -13.02 -22.45
C GLU A 122 -14.10 -12.86 -21.26
N PRO A 123 -14.63 -13.96 -20.68
CA PRO A 123 -15.43 -13.88 -19.46
C PRO A 123 -14.66 -13.23 -18.31
N VAL A 124 -15.30 -12.28 -17.62
CA VAL A 124 -14.74 -11.65 -16.43
C VAL A 124 -14.78 -12.62 -15.27
N LEU A 125 -13.60 -13.07 -14.85
CA LEU A 125 -13.43 -13.76 -13.58
C LEU A 125 -13.10 -12.71 -12.52
N PHE A 126 -14.13 -12.28 -11.79
CA PHE A 126 -13.90 -11.48 -10.60
C PHE A 126 -13.08 -12.32 -9.62
N LYS A 127 -11.83 -11.92 -9.40
CA LYS A 127 -11.05 -12.54 -8.34
C LYS A 127 -11.74 -12.17 -7.05
N GLU A 128 -12.31 -13.18 -6.40
CA GLU A 128 -12.69 -13.06 -5.01
C GLU A 128 -11.37 -12.95 -4.24
N SER A 129 -10.85 -11.72 -4.11
CA SER A 129 -9.59 -11.54 -3.42
C SER A 129 -9.81 -11.98 -1.99
N SER A 130 -9.28 -13.15 -1.65
CA SER A 130 -9.05 -13.53 -0.27
C SER A 130 -8.29 -12.36 0.33
N ILE A 131 -8.99 -11.55 1.12
CA ILE A 131 -8.42 -10.41 1.87
C ILE A 131 -7.35 -10.91 2.87
N LEU A 132 -7.24 -12.23 3.04
CA LEU A 132 -6.07 -12.92 3.53
C LEU A 132 -5.57 -13.86 2.44
N ASP A 133 -4.72 -13.40 1.51
CA ASP A 133 -3.79 -14.33 0.86
C ASP A 133 -2.80 -14.75 1.95
N THR A 134 -3.24 -15.77 2.66
CA THR A 134 -2.55 -16.47 3.70
C THR A 134 -1.33 -17.19 3.11
N SER A 135 -0.25 -16.43 2.92
CA SER A 135 1.04 -16.97 3.38
C SER A 135 1.02 -17.27 4.90
N GLU A 136 -0.05 -16.86 5.61
CA GLU A 136 -0.38 -17.21 6.99
C GLU A 136 -0.40 -18.72 7.30
N ASP A 137 -0.55 -19.63 6.34
CA ASP A 137 -0.59 -21.07 6.70
C ASP A 137 0.76 -21.60 7.21
N LYS A 138 1.88 -20.92 6.92
CA LYS A 138 3.18 -21.25 7.52
C LYS A 138 3.59 -20.32 8.66
N ALA A 139 3.23 -19.04 8.62
CA ALA A 139 3.69 -18.08 9.63
C ALA A 139 2.82 -18.07 10.90
N ASN A 140 1.48 -18.15 10.77
CA ASN A 140 0.57 -18.07 11.92
C ASN A 140 0.52 -19.36 12.74
N ASN A 141 0.81 -20.51 12.13
CA ASN A 141 0.95 -21.77 12.85
C ASN A 141 2.17 -21.75 13.80
N ILE A 142 3.23 -21.03 13.41
CA ILE A 142 4.41 -20.80 14.27
C ILE A 142 4.11 -19.74 15.34
N LEU A 143 3.44 -18.64 14.97
CA LEU A 143 3.14 -17.56 15.93
C LEU A 143 2.17 -17.99 17.04
N SER A 144 1.13 -18.75 16.69
CA SER A 144 0.17 -19.28 17.66
C SER A 144 0.76 -20.36 18.57
N ALA A 145 1.75 -21.12 18.10
CA ALA A 145 2.53 -22.03 18.95
C ALA A 145 3.46 -21.27 19.92
N ILE A 146 3.94 -20.09 19.55
CA ILE A 146 4.80 -19.27 20.41
C ILE A 146 3.99 -18.51 21.45
N ILE A 147 2.83 -17.94 21.11
CA ILE A 147 2.12 -16.99 21.99
C ILE A 147 1.07 -17.66 22.92
N LYS A 148 0.52 -18.84 22.59
CA LYS A 148 -0.62 -19.42 23.36
C LYS A 148 -0.30 -20.05 24.72
N LYS A 149 0.95 -20.12 25.18
CA LYS A 149 1.27 -20.83 26.43
C LYS A 149 1.03 -20.02 27.72
N ASP A 150 0.58 -18.77 27.64
CA ASP A 150 0.33 -17.88 28.80
C ASP A 150 -1.16 -17.77 29.23
N ARG A 151 -1.99 -18.78 28.94
CA ARG A 151 -3.33 -18.91 29.55
C ARG A 151 -3.53 -20.25 30.27
N LYS A 152 -2.64 -20.59 31.19
CA LYS A 152 -2.93 -21.55 32.27
C LYS A 152 -2.24 -21.17 33.56
#